data_AF-A0A9C9K2B8-F1
#
_entry.id   AF-A0A9C9K2B8-F1
#
_cell.length_a   1.000
_cell.length_b   1.000
_cell.length_c   1.000
_cell.angle_alpha   90.00
_cell.angle_beta   90.00
_cell.angle_gamma   90.00
#
_symmetry.space_group_name_H-M   'P 1'
#
loop_
_entity.id
_entity.type
_entity.pdbx_description
1 polymer ?
#
loop_
_entity_poly.entity_id
_entity_poly.type
_entity_poly.pdbx_seq_one_letter_code
_entity_poly.pdbx_strand_id
1 'polypeptide(L)'
;MNFADRLSKKIIEVNSRIVVGLDPHLDMFPESILREHDITKNSIYESGETVQRAADAVAHFMRIAIDAVYEYACAVKLQSALYEALGIPGMEVMANTLQLASKYDLITIVDGKRGDIGSSMKGYLNAYFSSD
;
A
#
# COMPACT_ATOMS: atom_id res chain seq x y z
N MET A 1 4.65 0.15 23.74
CA MET A 1 4.79 1.43 23.01
C MET A 1 3.59 1.56 22.08
N ASN A 2 2.79 2.62 22.20
CA ASN A 2 1.59 2.80 21.38
C ASN A 2 1.94 3.41 20.00
N PHE A 3 0.95 3.60 19.13
CA PHE A 3 1.17 4.18 17.79
C PHE A 3 1.79 5.59 17.85
N ALA A 4 1.30 6.47 18.73
CA ALA A 4 1.77 7.85 18.84
C ALA A 4 3.23 7.92 19.32
N ASP A 5 3.62 7.05 20.25
CA ASP A 5 5.01 6.92 20.71
C ASP A 5 5.93 6.50 19.54
N ARG A 6 5.52 5.46 18.78
CA ARG A 6 6.27 4.95 17.63
C ARG A 6 6.44 6.01 16.55
N LEU A 7 5.37 6.73 16.22
CA LEU A 7 5.41 7.81 15.23
C LEU A 7 6.30 8.96 15.69
N SER A 8 6.18 9.38 16.95
CA SER A 8 7.02 10.45 17.52
C SER A 8 8.50 10.08 17.48
N LYS A 9 8.83 8.82 17.84
CA LYS A 9 10.18 8.28 17.73
C LYS A 9 10.69 8.35 16.28
N LYS A 10 9.91 7.84 15.32
CA LYS A 10 10.32 7.83 13.91
C LYS A 10 10.53 9.24 13.36
N ILE A 11 9.63 10.18 13.67
CA ILE A 11 9.76 11.60 13.27
C ILE A 11 11.09 12.20 13.73
N ILE A 12 11.52 11.90 14.95
CA ILE A 12 12.80 12.37 15.50
C ILE A 12 13.97 11.69 14.79
N GLU A 13 13.91 10.37 14.57
CA GLU A 13 14.98 9.59 13.92
C GLU A 13 15.24 10.04 12.48
N VAL A 14 14.20 10.27 11.68
CA VAL A 14 14.35 10.70 10.28
C VAL A 14 14.31 12.22 10.11
N ASN A 15 14.15 12.98 11.21
CA ASN A 15 13.93 14.44 11.21
C ASN A 15 12.89 14.92 10.17
N SER A 16 11.80 14.18 10.06
CA SER A 16 10.80 14.39 9.01
C SER A 16 9.39 14.11 9.53
N ARG A 17 8.41 14.80 8.94
CA ARG A 17 6.97 14.61 9.20
C ARG A 17 6.23 14.15 7.94
N ILE A 18 6.97 13.74 6.92
CA ILE A 18 6.41 13.34 5.63
C ILE A 18 5.77 11.96 5.77
N VAL A 19 4.52 11.88 5.33
CA VAL A 19 3.80 10.64 5.10
C VAL A 19 3.64 10.46 3.60
N VAL A 20 4.24 9.41 3.04
CA VAL A 20 4.18 9.15 1.60
C VAL A 20 2.93 8.34 1.28
N GLY A 21 2.13 8.80 0.32
CA GLY A 21 1.02 8.04 -0.24
C GLY A 21 1.52 6.99 -1.22
N LEU A 22 1.25 5.72 -0.94
CA LEU A 22 1.52 4.58 -1.81
C LEU A 22 0.21 4.14 -2.47
N ASP A 23 -0.31 5.03 -3.32
CA ASP A 23 -1.66 4.98 -3.87
C ASP A 23 -1.58 4.64 -5.38
N PRO A 24 -1.86 3.38 -5.82
CA PRO A 24 -1.68 2.95 -7.20
C PRO A 24 -2.78 3.46 -8.14
N HIS A 25 -2.70 4.73 -8.50
CA HIS A 25 -3.50 5.32 -9.57
C HIS A 25 -3.00 4.84 -10.94
N LEU A 26 -3.59 3.75 -11.44
CA LEU A 26 -3.13 3.06 -12.65
C LEU A 26 -3.21 3.94 -13.92
N ASP A 27 -4.08 4.94 -13.93
CA ASP A 27 -4.16 5.98 -14.97
C ASP A 27 -2.94 6.91 -14.98
N MET A 28 -2.31 7.10 -13.83
CA MET A 28 -1.08 7.89 -13.65
C MET A 28 0.20 7.05 -13.59
N PHE A 29 0.09 5.71 -13.69
CA PHE A 29 1.24 4.83 -13.60
C PHE A 29 2.25 5.06 -14.75
N PRO A 30 3.56 4.91 -14.50
CA PRO A 30 4.57 5.01 -15.54
C PRO A 30 4.35 3.96 -16.63
N GLU A 31 4.24 4.40 -17.90
CA GLU A 31 4.07 3.51 -19.06
C GLU A 31 5.23 2.53 -19.24
N SER A 32 6.44 2.85 -18.74
CA SER A 32 7.57 1.91 -18.76
C SER A 32 7.28 0.68 -17.89
N ILE A 33 6.79 0.87 -16.68
CA ILE A 33 6.50 -0.22 -15.74
C ILE A 33 5.34 -1.09 -16.25
N LEU A 34 4.30 -0.48 -16.81
CA LEU A 34 3.20 -1.24 -17.42
C LEU A 34 3.69 -2.08 -18.60
N ARG A 35 4.52 -1.51 -19.49
CA ARG A 35 5.09 -2.24 -20.62
C ARG A 35 6.03 -3.38 -20.21
N GLU A 36 6.80 -3.22 -19.14
CA GLU A 36 7.63 -4.29 -18.57
C GLU A 36 6.82 -5.51 -18.09
N HIS A 37 5.53 -5.30 -17.78
CA HIS A 37 4.60 -6.36 -17.34
C HIS A 37 3.61 -6.74 -18.45
N ASP A 38 3.91 -6.41 -19.71
CA ASP A 38 3.09 -6.73 -20.88
C ASP A 38 1.62 -6.30 -20.71
N ILE A 39 1.41 -5.07 -20.22
CA ILE A 39 0.10 -4.46 -20.06
C ILE A 39 0.09 -2.99 -20.48
N THR A 40 -1.10 -2.47 -20.80
CA THR A 40 -1.34 -1.05 -21.07
C THR A 40 -2.46 -0.56 -20.18
N LYS A 41 -2.62 0.76 -20.03
CA LYS A 41 -3.73 1.35 -19.25
C LYS A 41 -5.11 0.87 -19.69
N ASN A 42 -5.29 0.60 -20.98
CA ASN A 42 -6.58 0.17 -21.53
C ASN A 42 -6.85 -1.32 -21.31
N SER A 43 -5.82 -2.13 -21.08
CA SER A 43 -5.96 -3.59 -20.98
C SER A 43 -6.03 -4.12 -19.55
N ILE A 44 -5.88 -3.26 -18.54
CA ILE A 44 -5.79 -3.64 -17.11
C ILE A 44 -6.90 -4.60 -16.67
N TYR A 45 -8.14 -4.28 -17.03
CA TYR A 45 -9.33 -4.98 -16.55
C TYR A 45 -9.97 -5.91 -17.60
N GLU A 46 -9.25 -6.25 -18.67
CA GLU A 46 -9.80 -7.09 -19.76
C GLU A 46 -9.93 -8.58 -19.39
N SER A 47 -9.02 -9.11 -18.56
CA SER A 47 -9.05 -10.50 -18.11
C SER A 47 -8.41 -10.67 -16.73
N GLY A 48 -8.58 -11.86 -16.13
CA GLY A 48 -7.88 -12.18 -14.88
C GLY A 48 -6.34 -12.15 -15.02
N GLU A 49 -5.83 -12.50 -16.21
CA GLU A 49 -4.40 -12.45 -16.50
C GLU A 49 -3.88 -11.01 -16.55
N THR A 50 -4.64 -10.09 -17.16
CA THR A 50 -4.25 -8.68 -17.19
C THR A 50 -4.34 -8.05 -15.81
N VAL A 51 -5.34 -8.40 -15.00
CA VAL A 51 -5.43 -7.93 -13.60
C VAL A 51 -4.23 -8.41 -12.77
N GLN A 52 -3.81 -9.67 -12.95
CA GLN A 52 -2.62 -10.19 -12.28
C GLN A 52 -1.36 -9.41 -12.68
N ARG A 53 -1.14 -9.18 -13.98
CA ARG A 53 0.00 -8.40 -14.49
C ARG A 53 -0.01 -6.96 -13.97
N ALA A 54 -1.19 -6.34 -13.87
CA ALA A 54 -1.34 -5.02 -13.27
C ALA A 54 -0.95 -5.02 -11.79
N ALA A 55 -1.36 -6.03 -11.02
CA ALA A 55 -0.97 -6.18 -9.63
C ALA A 55 0.55 -6.38 -9.50
N ASP A 56 1.17 -7.19 -10.36
CA ASP A 56 2.62 -7.39 -10.37
C ASP A 56 3.37 -6.07 -10.67
N ALA A 57 2.87 -5.27 -11.63
CA ALA A 57 3.38 -3.94 -11.93
C ALA A 57 3.26 -2.99 -10.72
N VAL A 58 2.13 -3.03 -10.00
CA VAL A 58 1.96 -2.28 -8.76
C VAL A 58 2.97 -2.74 -7.71
N ALA A 59 3.15 -4.05 -7.52
CA ALA A 59 4.09 -4.59 -6.56
C ALA A 59 5.55 -4.21 -6.88
N HIS A 60 5.92 -4.18 -8.15
CA HIS A 60 7.22 -3.68 -8.60
C HIS A 60 7.40 -2.21 -8.22
N PHE A 61 6.42 -1.36 -8.54
CA PHE A 61 6.50 0.06 -8.24
C PHE A 61 6.49 0.36 -6.74
N MET A 62 5.72 -0.37 -5.93
CA MET A 62 5.70 -0.17 -4.48
C MET A 62 7.04 -0.48 -3.83
N ARG A 63 7.77 -1.48 -4.33
CA ARG A 63 9.17 -1.75 -3.92
C ARG A 63 10.07 -0.55 -4.22
N ILE A 64 10.06 -0.07 -5.46
CA ILE A 64 10.84 1.11 -5.88
C ILE A 64 10.49 2.33 -5.01
N ALA A 65 9.21 2.57 -4.80
CA ALA A 65 8.73 3.71 -4.02
C ALA A 65 9.19 3.64 -2.57
N ILE A 66 9.08 2.46 -1.92
CA ILE A 66 9.55 2.28 -0.55
C ILE A 66 11.07 2.48 -0.47
N ASP A 67 11.84 1.84 -1.36
CA ASP A 67 13.31 1.97 -1.40
C ASP A 67 13.74 3.44 -1.60
N ALA A 68 12.98 4.22 -2.35
CA ALA A 68 13.27 5.63 -2.57
C ALA A 68 12.95 6.55 -1.38
N VAL A 69 12.02 6.17 -0.50
CA VAL A 69 11.48 7.08 0.52
C VAL A 69 11.79 6.68 1.96
N TYR A 70 12.23 5.45 2.23
CA TYR A 70 12.30 4.93 3.60
C TYR A 70 13.24 5.72 4.52
N GLU A 71 14.28 6.35 3.99
CA GLU A 71 15.21 7.20 4.77
C GLU A 71 14.63 8.58 5.11
N TYR A 72 13.60 9.03 4.39
CA TYR A 72 13.08 10.40 4.46
C TYR A 72 11.66 10.49 5.01
N ALA A 73 10.87 9.42 4.91
CA ALA A 73 9.49 9.38 5.36
C ALA A 73 9.40 8.85 6.80
N CYS A 74 8.53 9.44 7.62
CA CYS A 74 8.21 8.86 8.92
C CYS A 74 7.12 7.79 8.83
N ALA A 75 6.31 7.83 7.78
CA ALA A 75 5.24 6.88 7.55
C ALA A 75 4.91 6.73 6.06
N VAL A 76 4.20 5.65 5.74
CA VAL A 76 3.54 5.44 4.45
C VAL A 76 2.05 5.21 4.67
N LYS A 77 1.24 5.67 3.72
CA LYS A 77 -0.22 5.51 3.71
C LYS A 77 -0.64 4.80 2.44
N LEU A 78 -1.41 3.71 2.56
CA LEU A 78 -1.99 2.99 1.43
C LEU A 78 -3.50 3.25 1.36
N GLN A 79 -3.99 3.73 0.21
CA GLN A 79 -5.42 3.85 -0.08
C GLN A 79 -6.00 2.48 -0.44
N SER A 80 -6.73 1.85 0.48
CA SER A 80 -7.15 0.45 0.31
C SER A 80 -8.00 0.23 -0.95
N ALA A 81 -8.84 1.20 -1.31
CA ALA A 81 -9.73 1.10 -2.48
C ALA A 81 -8.99 0.90 -3.81
N LEU A 82 -7.77 1.42 -3.95
CA LEU A 82 -6.99 1.29 -5.18
C LEU A 82 -6.37 -0.11 -5.33
N TYR A 83 -6.07 -0.77 -4.21
CA TYR A 83 -5.65 -2.16 -4.20
C TYR A 83 -6.84 -3.10 -4.40
N GLU A 84 -7.96 -2.83 -3.71
CA GLU A 84 -9.21 -3.61 -3.84
C GLU A 84 -9.76 -3.62 -5.27
N ALA A 85 -9.56 -2.55 -6.04
CA ALA A 85 -9.97 -2.47 -7.45
C ALA A 85 -9.30 -3.54 -8.34
N LEU A 86 -8.15 -4.06 -7.93
CA LEU A 86 -7.45 -5.17 -8.60
C LEU A 86 -7.82 -6.55 -8.04
N GLY A 87 -8.87 -6.65 -7.20
CA GLY A 87 -9.35 -7.91 -6.64
C GLY A 87 -8.34 -8.58 -5.71
N ILE A 88 -8.34 -9.92 -5.70
CA ILE A 88 -7.44 -10.73 -4.85
C ILE A 88 -5.97 -10.39 -5.09
N PRO A 89 -5.46 -10.33 -6.34
CA PRO A 89 -4.07 -9.95 -6.59
C PRO A 89 -3.70 -8.58 -5.99
N GLY A 90 -4.58 -7.59 -6.12
CA GLY A 90 -4.35 -6.28 -5.51
C GLY A 90 -4.29 -6.31 -3.98
N MET A 91 -5.16 -7.10 -3.34
CA MET A 91 -5.16 -7.28 -1.89
C MET A 91 -3.88 -7.95 -1.39
N GLU A 92 -3.36 -8.94 -2.12
CA GLU A 92 -2.06 -9.56 -1.82
C GLU A 92 -0.92 -8.55 -1.93
N VAL A 93 -0.94 -7.70 -2.96
CA VAL A 93 0.04 -6.63 -3.12
C VAL A 93 -0.03 -5.61 -1.98
N MET A 94 -1.23 -5.25 -1.51
CA MET A 94 -1.38 -4.38 -0.33
C MET A 94 -0.75 -5.00 0.90
N ALA A 95 -1.06 -6.27 1.19
CA ALA A 95 -0.51 -7.00 2.33
C ALA A 95 1.03 -7.07 2.27
N ASN A 96 1.58 -7.42 1.11
CA ASN A 96 3.03 -7.50 0.89
C ASN A 96 3.71 -6.13 1.02
N THR A 97 3.06 -5.05 0.56
CA THR A 97 3.57 -3.68 0.67
C THR A 97 3.62 -3.21 2.13
N LEU A 98 2.58 -3.53 2.92
CA LEU A 98 2.56 -3.24 4.36
C LEU A 98 3.69 -3.99 5.10
N GLN A 99 3.87 -5.28 4.79
CA GLN A 99 4.97 -6.07 5.37
C GLN A 99 6.34 -5.51 4.98
N LEU A 100 6.52 -5.10 3.72
CA LEU A 100 7.78 -4.51 3.25
C LEU A 100 8.07 -3.18 3.95
N ALA A 101 7.09 -2.27 4.03
CA ALA A 101 7.25 -1.00 4.73
C ALA A 101 7.61 -1.20 6.22
N SER A 102 7.00 -2.19 6.87
CA SER A 102 7.32 -2.58 8.24
C SER A 102 8.77 -3.07 8.40
N LYS A 103 9.32 -3.80 7.43
CA LYS A 103 10.74 -4.22 7.43
C LYS A 103 11.71 -3.05 7.35
N TYR A 104 11.32 -1.94 6.74
CA TYR A 104 12.08 -0.69 6.71
C TYR A 104 11.77 0.23 7.92
N ASP A 105 11.05 -0.29 8.93
CA ASP A 105 10.67 0.44 10.14
C ASP A 105 9.85 1.72 9.84
N LEU A 106 9.13 1.74 8.71
CA LEU A 106 8.18 2.79 8.41
C LEU A 106 6.89 2.58 9.20
N ILE A 107 6.30 3.66 9.70
CA ILE A 107 4.95 3.61 10.24
C ILE A 107 3.97 3.40 9.08
N THR A 108 3.11 2.38 9.18
CA THR A 108 2.13 2.07 8.15
C THR A 108 0.74 2.55 8.52
N ILE A 109 0.05 3.17 7.58
CA ILE A 109 -1.34 3.62 7.71
C ILE A 109 -2.13 3.02 6.55
N VAL A 110 -3.23 2.32 6.86
CA VAL A 110 -4.21 1.96 5.83
C VAL A 110 -5.31 3.00 5.86
N ASP A 111 -5.41 3.79 4.79
CA ASP A 111 -6.53 4.69 4.57
C ASP A 111 -7.68 3.91 3.95
N GLY A 112 -8.43 3.21 4.80
CA GLY A 112 -9.59 2.41 4.40
C GLY A 112 -10.93 3.11 4.61
N LYS A 113 -10.98 4.26 5.29
CA LYS A 113 -12.22 5.00 5.63
C LYS A 113 -13.36 4.09 6.13
N ARG A 114 -13.03 3.04 6.88
CA ARG A 114 -13.99 2.03 7.33
C ARG A 114 -14.84 2.57 8.47
N GLY A 115 -16.15 2.47 8.33
CA GLY A 115 -17.13 2.84 9.33
C GLY A 115 -18.40 2.02 9.14
N ASP A 116 -18.84 1.33 10.19
CA ASP A 116 -19.98 0.42 10.16
C ASP A 116 -20.51 0.20 11.60
N ILE A 117 -21.55 -0.62 11.77
CA ILE A 117 -22.08 -1.02 13.08
C ILE A 117 -21.06 -1.87 13.87
N GLY A 118 -21.25 -1.96 15.19
CA GLY A 118 -20.26 -2.53 16.10
C GLY A 118 -19.80 -3.97 15.76
N SER A 119 -20.68 -4.83 15.25
CA SER A 119 -20.30 -6.19 14.82
C SER A 119 -19.39 -6.18 13.60
N SER A 120 -19.72 -5.38 12.59
CA SER A 120 -18.92 -5.22 11.37
C SER A 120 -17.58 -4.53 11.66
N MET A 121 -17.55 -3.55 12.56
CA MET A 121 -16.32 -2.90 13.00
C MET A 121 -15.31 -3.86 13.64
N LYS A 122 -15.78 -4.89 14.36
CA LYS A 122 -14.89 -5.95 14.87
C LYS A 122 -14.21 -6.71 13.73
N GLY A 123 -14.90 -6.92 12.62
CA GLY A 123 -14.32 -7.49 11.41
C GLY A 123 -13.15 -6.63 10.89
N TYR A 124 -13.34 -5.32 10.78
CA TYR A 124 -12.26 -4.41 10.37
C TYR A 124 -11.10 -4.36 11.38
N LEU A 125 -11.39 -4.36 12.68
CA LEU A 125 -10.35 -4.44 13.71
C LEU A 125 -9.52 -5.71 13.56
N ASN A 126 -10.20 -6.85 13.37
CA ASN A 126 -9.53 -8.13 13.22
C ASN A 126 -8.68 -8.18 11.94
N ALA A 127 -9.14 -7.56 10.85
CA ALA A 127 -8.44 -7.56 9.57
C ALA A 127 -7.15 -6.71 9.58
N TYR A 128 -7.10 -5.62 10.37
CA TYR A 128 -6.00 -4.64 10.31
C TYR A 128 -5.12 -4.58 11.55
N PHE A 129 -5.60 -5.05 12.70
CA PHE A 129 -4.90 -4.91 13.98
C PHE A 129 -4.70 -6.23 14.74
N SER A 130 -5.18 -7.36 14.23
CA SER A 130 -4.79 -8.66 14.77
C SER A 130 -3.31 -8.93 14.50
N SER A 131 -2.67 -9.62 15.42
CA SER A 131 -1.38 -10.27 15.16
C SER A 131 -1.56 -11.42 14.17
N ASP A 132 -0.59 -11.59 13.28
CA ASP A 132 -0.42 -12.82 12.48
C ASP A 132 -0.11 -14.03 13.37
#